data_AF-A0A7X5DJJ8-F1
#
_entry.id   AF-A0A7X5DJJ8-F1
#
_cell.length_a   1.000
_cell.length_b   1.000
_cell.length_c   1.000
_cell.angle_alpha   90.00
_cell.angle_beta   90.00
_cell.angle_gamma   90.00
#
_symmetry.space_group_name_H-M   'P 1'
#
loop_
_entity.id
_entity.type
_entity.pdbx_description
1 polymer ?
#
loop_
_entity_poly.entity_id
_entity_poly.type
_entity_poly.pdbx_seq_one_letter_code
_entity_poly.pdbx_strand_id
1 'polypeptide(L)'
;SNAAAGSAWNDVVITDDLPACLELAADTLELSNPADGFTGKLTAATGTPSRGTYGLTAPGADGKSTLTVPVGTVYGDSSATLTFECTVKEGIVGRGEAAASLANIAKAEGTRDNPDDPSGPQKPVDPVDTPPATPPKSPTVAPADPDVKVSKSVENATAPDAKVTRVGDVLRYTIELRNEGAANSCLQGAVVSDPLPAGLEPVANSIRMTLPDGTEVAVDDSAYDRESRTLAVTAGDLWGGEKAVLSF
;
A
#
# COMPACT_ATOMS: atom_id res chain seq x y z
N SER A 1 17.30 -4.86 -24.11
CA SER A 1 17.54 -5.32 -25.49
C SER A 1 18.97 -4.96 -25.89
N ASN A 2 19.51 -5.60 -26.91
CA ASN A 2 20.79 -5.22 -27.51
C ASN A 2 20.54 -4.72 -28.94
N ALA A 3 20.57 -3.41 -29.14
CA ALA A 3 20.23 -2.78 -30.42
C ALA A 3 21.43 -2.67 -31.39
N ALA A 4 22.63 -3.06 -30.99
CA ALA A 4 23.81 -2.97 -31.84
C ALA A 4 23.94 -4.23 -32.70
N ALA A 5 23.55 -4.12 -33.98
CA ALA A 5 23.67 -5.19 -34.97
C ALA A 5 25.08 -5.83 -34.97
N GLY A 6 25.14 -7.16 -34.99
CA GLY A 6 26.40 -7.92 -35.02
C GLY A 6 27.17 -7.96 -33.69
N SER A 7 26.64 -7.38 -32.60
CA SER A 7 27.23 -7.49 -31.26
C SER A 7 26.64 -8.66 -30.46
N ALA A 8 27.28 -9.00 -29.34
CA ALA A 8 26.77 -9.94 -28.35
C ALA A 8 27.01 -9.38 -26.95
N TRP A 9 25.96 -9.36 -26.13
CA TRP A 9 26.08 -9.12 -24.69
C TRP A 9 26.01 -10.48 -24.02
N ASN A 10 27.14 -10.94 -23.50
CA ASN A 10 27.31 -12.28 -22.96
C ASN A 10 27.08 -12.31 -21.46
N ASP A 11 26.81 -13.50 -20.93
CA ASP A 11 26.64 -13.77 -19.50
C ASP A 11 25.70 -12.77 -18.82
N VAL A 12 24.62 -12.40 -19.51
CA VAL A 12 23.69 -11.39 -19.01
C VAL A 12 22.97 -11.94 -17.79
N VAL A 13 22.93 -11.14 -16.74
CA VAL A 13 22.17 -11.41 -15.52
C VAL A 13 21.23 -10.24 -15.30
N ILE A 14 19.95 -10.55 -15.10
CA ILE A 14 18.97 -9.58 -14.60
C ILE A 14 18.87 -9.74 -13.09
N THR A 15 18.97 -8.63 -12.39
CA THR A 15 18.75 -8.52 -10.95
C THR A 15 17.60 -7.55 -10.69
N ASP A 16 16.72 -7.89 -9.77
CA ASP A 16 15.58 -7.05 -9.40
C ASP A 16 15.40 -7.05 -7.88
N ASP A 17 15.53 -5.88 -7.27
CA ASP A 17 15.33 -5.68 -5.83
C ASP A 17 13.86 -5.40 -5.55
N LEU A 18 13.10 -6.48 -5.36
CA LEU A 18 11.66 -6.41 -5.18
C LEU A 18 11.30 -5.47 -4.02
N PRO A 19 10.35 -4.54 -4.21
CA PRO A 19 9.83 -3.70 -3.14
C PRO A 19 9.46 -4.54 -1.92
N ALA A 20 9.76 -4.02 -0.72
CA ALA A 20 9.56 -4.77 0.52
C ALA A 20 8.09 -5.21 0.73
N CYS A 21 7.14 -4.48 0.13
CA CYS A 21 5.71 -4.79 0.16
C CYS A 21 5.26 -5.87 -0.83
N LEU A 22 6.14 -6.36 -1.70
CA LEU A 22 5.83 -7.37 -2.71
C LEU A 22 6.40 -8.73 -2.35
N GLU A 23 5.64 -9.76 -2.70
CA GLU A 23 6.03 -11.16 -2.66
C GLU A 23 5.96 -11.73 -4.08
N LEU A 24 6.98 -12.49 -4.47
CA LEU A 24 7.09 -13.07 -5.80
C LEU A 24 6.16 -14.27 -5.96
N ALA A 25 5.31 -14.28 -6.98
CA ALA A 25 4.57 -15.46 -7.39
C ALA A 25 5.49 -16.38 -8.19
N ALA A 26 6.25 -17.21 -7.47
CA ALA A 26 7.37 -18.00 -8.01
C ALA A 26 7.04 -18.88 -9.23
N ASP A 27 5.80 -19.31 -9.39
CA ASP A 27 5.30 -20.16 -10.49
C ASP A 27 4.98 -19.41 -11.79
N THR A 28 5.06 -18.08 -11.75
CA THR A 28 4.82 -17.16 -12.89
C THR A 28 6.10 -16.73 -13.62
N LEU A 29 7.27 -17.04 -13.07
CA LEU A 29 8.57 -16.68 -13.63
C LEU A 29 8.83 -17.37 -14.98
N GLU A 30 8.97 -16.57 -16.03
CA GLU A 30 9.27 -17.01 -17.38
C GLU A 30 10.35 -16.13 -18.02
N LEU A 31 11.31 -16.75 -18.69
CA LEU A 31 12.32 -16.07 -19.49
C LEU A 31 12.14 -16.44 -20.96
N SER A 32 12.12 -15.43 -21.83
CA SER A 32 12.15 -15.60 -23.27
C SER A 32 13.38 -14.89 -23.84
N ASN A 33 14.33 -15.69 -24.34
CA ASN A 33 15.52 -15.28 -25.07
C ASN A 33 15.70 -16.21 -26.29
N PRO A 34 14.83 -16.08 -27.32
CA PRO A 34 14.79 -17.02 -28.43
C PRO A 34 16.06 -16.98 -29.30
N ALA A 35 16.72 -15.82 -29.41
CA ALA A 35 17.96 -15.67 -30.17
C ALA A 35 19.11 -16.52 -29.58
N ASP A 36 19.05 -16.78 -28.28
CA ASP A 36 20.00 -17.66 -27.59
C ASP A 36 19.45 -19.09 -27.39
N GLY A 37 18.21 -19.36 -27.82
CA GLY A 37 17.58 -20.67 -27.78
C GLY A 37 16.92 -21.05 -26.46
N PHE A 38 16.52 -20.09 -25.62
CA PHE A 38 15.75 -20.37 -24.40
C PHE A 38 14.43 -19.63 -24.37
N THR A 39 13.33 -20.36 -24.19
CA THR A 39 12.03 -19.80 -23.84
C THR A 39 11.35 -20.78 -22.90
N GLY A 40 10.99 -20.33 -21.70
CA GLY A 40 10.22 -21.15 -20.77
C GLY A 40 10.27 -20.69 -19.33
N LYS A 41 9.53 -21.42 -18.49
CA LYS A 41 9.45 -21.19 -17.05
C LYS A 41 10.79 -21.45 -16.37
N LEU A 42 11.07 -20.66 -15.33
CA LEU A 42 12.25 -20.81 -14.50
C LEU A 42 11.96 -21.65 -13.26
N THR A 43 12.98 -22.33 -12.74
CA THR A 43 12.91 -23.05 -11.46
C THR A 43 13.88 -22.45 -10.44
N ALA A 44 13.60 -22.63 -9.15
CA ALA A 44 14.49 -22.12 -8.11
C ALA A 44 15.84 -22.86 -8.13
N ALA A 45 16.93 -22.12 -8.08
CA ALA A 45 18.27 -22.67 -7.94
C ALA A 45 18.54 -23.17 -6.52
N THR A 46 19.30 -24.27 -6.39
CA THR A 46 19.78 -24.79 -5.10
C THR A 46 21.15 -24.22 -4.69
N GLY A 47 21.67 -23.28 -5.47
CA GLY A 47 22.97 -22.63 -5.32
C GLY A 47 23.05 -21.41 -6.23
N THR A 48 24.23 -21.11 -6.77
CA THR A 48 24.37 -20.03 -7.77
C THR A 48 23.45 -20.30 -8.96
N PRO A 49 22.57 -19.37 -9.32
CA PRO A 49 21.64 -19.59 -10.41
C PRO A 49 22.39 -19.73 -11.73
N SER A 50 21.89 -20.61 -12.59
CA SER A 50 22.35 -20.81 -13.97
C SER A 50 21.16 -20.74 -14.93
N ARG A 51 21.41 -20.85 -16.24
CA ARG A 51 20.39 -20.71 -17.28
C ARG A 51 19.19 -21.65 -17.03
N GLY A 52 17.98 -21.08 -17.08
CA GLY A 52 16.74 -21.81 -16.79
C GLY A 52 16.37 -21.88 -15.31
N THR A 53 17.16 -21.27 -14.44
CA THR A 53 16.89 -21.16 -13.00
C THR A 53 16.92 -19.70 -12.53
N TYR A 54 16.37 -19.44 -11.35
CA TYR A 54 16.46 -18.16 -10.68
C TYR A 54 16.96 -18.32 -9.24
N GLY A 55 17.63 -17.29 -8.73
CA GLY A 55 17.92 -17.12 -7.30
C GLY A 55 17.00 -16.08 -6.70
N LEU A 56 16.54 -16.30 -5.47
CA LEU A 56 15.81 -15.30 -4.69
C LEU A 56 16.42 -15.25 -3.29
N THR A 57 16.87 -14.07 -2.86
CA THR A 57 17.41 -13.92 -1.51
C THR A 57 16.28 -13.87 -0.48
N ALA A 58 16.58 -14.31 0.74
CA ALA A 58 15.74 -13.97 1.89
C ALA A 58 15.68 -12.44 2.05
N PRO A 59 14.56 -11.89 2.56
CA PRO A 59 14.44 -10.46 2.80
C PRO A 59 15.57 -9.90 3.66
N GLY A 60 16.19 -8.81 3.22
CA GLY A 60 17.21 -8.08 3.97
C GLY A 60 16.64 -7.27 5.14
N ALA A 61 17.47 -6.46 5.80
CA ALA A 61 17.04 -5.56 6.87
C ALA A 61 16.07 -4.47 6.39
N ASP A 62 16.08 -4.16 5.10
CA ASP A 62 15.14 -3.28 4.42
C ASP A 62 13.84 -3.99 3.96
N GLY A 63 13.72 -5.29 4.25
CA GLY A 63 12.57 -6.12 3.89
C GLY A 63 12.50 -6.52 2.41
N LYS A 64 13.52 -6.15 1.61
CA LYS A 64 13.55 -6.46 0.18
C LYS A 64 14.21 -7.81 -0.10
N SER A 65 13.68 -8.51 -1.09
CA SER A 65 14.29 -9.71 -1.66
C SER A 65 14.85 -9.41 -3.03
N THR A 66 16.03 -9.92 -3.33
CA THR A 66 16.68 -9.74 -4.62
C THR A 66 16.46 -10.98 -5.48
N LEU A 67 15.76 -10.80 -6.61
CA LEU A 67 15.64 -11.79 -7.67
C LEU A 67 16.87 -11.72 -8.58
N THR A 68 17.47 -12.86 -8.92
CA THR A 68 18.62 -12.96 -9.83
C THR A 68 18.36 -14.02 -10.89
N VAL A 69 18.43 -13.64 -12.16
CA VAL A 69 18.14 -14.50 -13.30
C VAL A 69 19.24 -14.41 -14.35
N PRO A 70 20.03 -15.49 -14.56
CA PRO A 70 20.92 -15.61 -15.70
C PRO A 70 20.13 -15.77 -16.99
N VAL A 71 20.36 -14.84 -17.91
CA VAL A 71 19.65 -14.70 -19.19
C VAL A 71 20.40 -15.36 -20.35
N GLY A 72 21.71 -15.56 -20.20
CA GLY A 72 22.59 -16.04 -21.26
C GLY A 72 23.05 -14.90 -22.16
N THR A 73 23.19 -15.16 -23.47
CA THR A 73 23.64 -14.13 -24.41
C THR A 73 22.46 -13.37 -25.01
N VAL A 74 22.54 -12.05 -25.07
CA VAL A 74 21.60 -11.20 -25.81
C VAL A 74 22.30 -10.68 -27.07
N TYR A 75 22.04 -11.34 -28.19
CA TYR A 75 22.60 -10.98 -29.49
C TYR A 75 22.08 -9.62 -29.99
N GLY A 76 22.86 -8.99 -30.86
CA GLY A 76 22.48 -7.78 -31.56
C GLY A 76 21.14 -7.92 -32.28
N ASP A 77 20.40 -6.82 -32.33
CA ASP A 77 19.03 -6.73 -32.85
C ASP A 77 18.05 -7.71 -32.19
N SER A 78 18.37 -8.18 -30.98
CA SER A 78 17.55 -9.12 -30.21
C SER A 78 17.29 -8.63 -28.78
N SER A 79 16.34 -9.28 -28.12
CA SER A 79 15.99 -9.00 -26.74
C SER A 79 15.71 -10.29 -25.99
N ALA A 80 16.06 -10.28 -24.71
CA ALA A 80 15.51 -11.19 -23.73
C ALA A 80 14.45 -10.47 -22.89
N THR A 81 13.43 -11.21 -22.47
CA THR A 81 12.33 -10.73 -21.64
C THR A 81 12.14 -11.66 -20.45
N LEU A 82 12.26 -11.11 -19.24
CA LEU A 82 11.88 -11.76 -17.99
C LEU A 82 10.48 -11.28 -17.61
N THR A 83 9.57 -12.20 -17.36
CA THR A 83 8.18 -11.93 -16.92
C THR A 83 7.94 -12.64 -15.60
N PHE A 84 7.32 -11.93 -14.65
CA PHE A 84 6.85 -12.49 -13.38
C PHE A 84 5.72 -11.63 -12.82
N GLU A 85 4.95 -12.22 -11.92
CA GLU A 85 3.91 -11.55 -11.15
C GLU A 85 4.31 -11.47 -9.68
N CYS A 86 3.78 -10.46 -8.99
CA CYS A 86 3.94 -10.30 -7.55
C CYS A 86 2.57 -10.07 -6.90
N THR A 87 2.44 -10.53 -5.66
CA THR A 87 1.35 -10.18 -4.77
C THR A 87 1.81 -9.10 -3.79
N VAL A 88 0.90 -8.24 -3.37
CA VAL A 88 1.16 -7.33 -2.24
C VAL A 88 1.03 -8.13 -0.95
N LYS A 89 2.04 -8.04 -0.08
CA LYS A 89 2.06 -8.73 1.22
C LYS A 89 0.93 -8.23 2.12
N GLU A 90 0.41 -9.11 2.94
CA GLU A 90 -0.51 -8.73 4.01
C GLU A 90 0.20 -7.92 5.10
N GLY A 91 -0.55 -7.08 5.84
CA GLY A 91 -0.04 -6.35 6.99
C GLY A 91 0.91 -5.18 6.68
N ILE A 92 1.04 -4.77 5.42
CA ILE A 92 1.91 -3.65 5.01
C ILE A 92 1.23 -2.27 5.03
N VAL A 93 -0.06 -2.23 5.37
CA VAL A 93 -0.83 -1.00 5.62
C VAL A 93 -1.42 -1.06 7.02
N GLY A 94 -1.38 0.07 7.73
CA GLY A 94 -1.89 0.15 9.11
C GLY A 94 -1.76 1.54 9.71
N ARG A 95 -2.38 1.74 10.88
CA ARG A 95 -2.30 3.00 11.64
C ARG A 95 -0.85 3.32 11.98
N GLY A 96 -0.41 4.52 11.59
CA GLY A 96 0.94 5.00 11.86
C GLY A 96 2.01 4.44 10.91
N GLU A 97 1.63 3.55 9.99
CA GLU A 97 2.54 3.03 8.97
C GLU A 97 2.65 4.01 7.80
N ALA A 98 3.87 4.18 7.30
CA ALA A 98 4.09 4.92 6.07
C ALA A 98 3.53 4.14 4.87
N ALA A 99 2.98 4.85 3.88
CA ALA A 99 2.49 4.22 2.67
C ALA A 99 3.63 3.46 1.96
N ALA A 100 3.45 2.15 1.79
CA ALA A 100 4.47 1.30 1.19
C ALA A 100 4.63 1.61 -0.31
N SER A 101 5.85 1.91 -0.74
CA SER A 101 6.17 2.17 -2.15
C SER A 101 6.13 0.90 -3.00
N LEU A 102 5.58 1.01 -4.20
CA LEU A 102 5.53 -0.02 -5.24
C LEU A 102 6.54 0.23 -6.37
N ALA A 103 7.47 1.18 -6.19
CA ALA A 103 8.47 1.51 -7.20
C ALA A 103 9.47 0.34 -7.34
N ASN A 104 9.44 -0.32 -8.50
CA ASN A 104 10.34 -1.42 -8.81
C ASN A 104 11.42 -1.01 -9.83
N ILE A 105 12.65 -1.48 -9.63
CA ILE A 105 13.80 -1.18 -10.49
C ILE A 105 14.53 -2.48 -10.79
N ALA A 106 14.64 -2.80 -12.08
CA ALA A 106 15.46 -3.92 -12.55
C ALA A 106 16.82 -3.40 -13.01
N LYS A 107 17.84 -4.22 -12.83
CA LYS A 107 19.22 -4.02 -13.25
C LYS A 107 19.63 -5.16 -14.18
N ALA A 108 20.42 -4.85 -15.19
CA ALA A 108 21.05 -5.87 -16.04
C ALA A 108 22.56 -5.62 -16.15
N GLU A 109 23.33 -6.69 -16.01
CA GLU A 109 24.79 -6.69 -16.14
C GLU A 109 25.26 -7.87 -16.99
N GLY A 110 26.48 -7.79 -17.51
CA GLY A 110 27.07 -8.86 -18.31
C GLY A 110 28.40 -8.43 -18.94
N THR A 111 28.83 -9.14 -19.95
CA THR A 111 30.17 -9.01 -20.54
C THR A 111 30.11 -8.90 -22.07
N ARG A 112 31.23 -8.53 -22.69
CA ARG A 112 31.43 -8.55 -24.14
C ARG A 112 32.82 -9.08 -24.46
N ASP A 113 33.01 -9.54 -25.69
CA ASP A 113 34.33 -9.97 -26.14
C ASP A 113 35.32 -8.80 -26.09
N ASN A 114 36.59 -9.13 -25.83
CA ASN A 114 37.64 -8.13 -25.78
C ASN A 114 38.00 -7.70 -27.21
N PRO A 115 37.81 -6.42 -27.58
CA PRO A 115 38.05 -5.94 -28.95
C PRO A 115 39.53 -6.02 -29.36
N ASP A 116 40.46 -6.03 -28.39
CA ASP A 116 41.90 -6.06 -28.64
C ASP A 116 42.47 -7.49 -28.63
N ASP A 117 41.71 -8.45 -28.08
CA ASP A 117 42.06 -9.87 -28.03
C ASP A 117 40.78 -10.72 -27.99
N PRO A 118 40.21 -11.09 -29.13
CA PRO A 118 38.96 -11.85 -29.21
C PRO A 118 39.05 -13.26 -28.58
N SER A 119 40.26 -13.78 -28.34
CA SER A 119 40.48 -15.07 -27.68
C SER A 119 40.73 -14.94 -26.17
N GLY A 120 40.91 -13.71 -25.70
CA GLY A 120 41.20 -13.37 -24.32
C GLY A 120 39.94 -13.34 -23.45
N PRO A 121 40.10 -13.02 -22.15
CA PRO A 121 38.97 -12.90 -21.23
C PRO A 121 38.01 -11.80 -21.67
N GLN A 122 36.72 -12.04 -21.47
CA GLN A 122 35.68 -11.06 -21.75
C GLN A 122 35.81 -9.82 -20.84
N LYS A 123 35.36 -8.68 -21.35
CA LYS A 123 35.34 -7.40 -20.63
C LYS A 123 33.93 -7.13 -20.10
N PRO A 124 33.77 -6.59 -18.87
CA PRO A 124 32.46 -6.20 -18.37
C PRO A 124 31.84 -5.09 -19.21
N VAL A 125 30.52 -5.09 -19.29
CA VAL A 125 29.72 -3.96 -19.76
C VAL A 125 29.16 -3.26 -18.53
N ASP A 126 29.17 -1.92 -18.53
CA ASP A 126 28.61 -1.13 -17.42
C ASP A 126 27.15 -1.56 -17.18
N PRO A 127 26.77 -1.86 -15.93
CA PRO A 127 25.41 -2.24 -15.64
C PRO A 127 24.41 -1.14 -15.99
N VAL A 128 23.20 -1.54 -16.36
CA VAL A 128 22.12 -0.64 -16.73
C VAL A 128 20.90 -0.91 -15.87
N ASP A 129 20.37 0.15 -15.27
CA ASP A 129 19.13 0.11 -14.50
C ASP A 129 17.95 0.62 -15.33
N THR A 130 16.76 0.09 -15.06
CA THR A 130 15.52 0.68 -15.54
C THR A 130 15.19 1.94 -14.74
N PRO A 131 14.43 2.90 -15.29
CA PRO A 131 13.74 3.86 -14.45
C PRO A 131 12.78 3.13 -13.48
N PRO A 132 12.41 3.73 -12.34
CA PRO A 132 11.42 3.14 -11.44
C PRO A 132 10.08 2.93 -12.15
N ALA A 133 9.54 1.72 -12.06
CA ALA A 133 8.22 1.37 -12.55
C ALA A 133 7.22 1.31 -11.40
N THR A 134 6.05 1.94 -11.57
CA THR A 134 4.94 1.93 -10.60
C THR A 134 3.61 1.68 -11.29
N PRO A 135 2.57 1.19 -10.58
CA PRO A 135 1.22 1.17 -11.13
C PRO A 135 0.76 2.58 -11.56
N PRO A 136 -0.05 2.70 -12.62
CA PRO A 136 -0.38 4.00 -13.22
C PRO A 136 -1.28 4.88 -12.34
N LYS A 137 -2.06 4.28 -11.43
CA LYS A 137 -3.00 5.02 -10.58
C LYS A 137 -2.36 5.52 -9.28
N SER A 138 -1.50 4.70 -8.67
CA SER A 138 -0.87 5.00 -7.39
C SER A 138 0.50 4.34 -7.31
N PRO A 139 1.54 5.08 -6.87
CA PRO A 139 2.87 4.52 -6.63
C PRO A 139 3.00 3.82 -5.26
N THR A 140 1.93 3.80 -4.45
CA THR A 140 1.92 3.18 -3.11
C THR A 140 0.73 2.26 -2.92
N VAL A 141 0.85 1.33 -1.97
CA VAL A 141 -0.28 0.50 -1.56
C VAL A 141 -1.27 1.33 -0.77
N ALA A 142 -2.56 1.20 -1.11
CA ALA A 142 -3.66 1.84 -0.41
C ALA A 142 -4.31 0.85 0.59
N PRO A 143 -4.91 1.36 1.69
CA PRO A 143 -5.80 0.57 2.53
C PRO A 143 -6.97 -0.02 1.73
N ALA A 144 -7.58 -1.08 2.27
CA ALA A 144 -8.82 -1.62 1.75
C ALA A 144 -10.00 -0.66 1.98
N ASP A 145 -11.08 -0.85 1.23
CA ASP A 145 -12.32 -0.10 1.42
C ASP A 145 -12.89 -0.37 2.83
N PRO A 146 -13.34 0.67 3.56
CA PRO A 146 -13.93 0.51 4.89
C PRO A 146 -15.35 -0.06 4.84
N ASP A 147 -15.77 -0.71 5.92
CA ASP A 147 -17.17 -1.08 6.14
C ASP A 147 -17.75 -0.19 7.25
N VAL A 148 -18.52 0.83 6.87
CA VAL A 148 -18.86 1.93 7.78
C VAL A 148 -20.23 1.74 8.40
N LYS A 149 -20.30 1.93 9.72
CA LYS A 149 -21.56 1.92 10.49
C LYS A 149 -21.66 3.14 11.38
N VAL A 150 -22.85 3.73 11.41
CA VAL A 150 -23.18 4.84 12.29
C VAL A 150 -24.43 4.51 13.10
N SER A 151 -24.43 4.87 14.37
CA SER A 151 -25.60 4.78 15.24
C SER A 151 -25.75 6.03 16.09
N LYS A 152 -26.98 6.34 16.48
CA LYS A 152 -27.32 7.49 17.32
C LYS A 152 -28.28 7.07 18.41
N SER A 153 -27.98 7.48 19.64
CA SER A 153 -28.86 7.32 20.79
C SER A 153 -29.04 8.65 21.51
N VAL A 154 -30.08 8.69 22.35
CA VAL A 154 -30.41 9.86 23.17
C VAL A 154 -30.88 9.39 24.54
N GLU A 155 -30.45 10.08 25.58
CA GLU A 155 -30.95 9.91 26.94
C GLU A 155 -31.34 11.26 27.54
N ASN A 156 -32.36 11.27 28.39
CA ASN A 156 -32.72 12.46 29.16
C ASN A 156 -31.80 12.55 30.39
N ALA A 157 -30.78 13.40 30.31
CA ALA A 157 -29.79 13.58 31.36
C ALA A 157 -30.37 14.27 32.61
N THR A 158 -31.47 15.02 32.46
CA THR A 158 -32.18 15.66 33.57
C THR A 158 -33.14 14.71 34.28
N ALA A 159 -33.86 13.87 33.53
CA ALA A 159 -34.86 12.95 34.06
C ALA A 159 -34.83 11.57 33.35
N PRO A 160 -33.84 10.70 33.66
CA PRO A 160 -33.60 9.45 32.93
C PRO A 160 -34.78 8.46 32.92
N ASP A 161 -35.53 8.39 34.02
CA ASP A 161 -36.65 7.45 34.17
C ASP A 161 -38.01 8.06 33.77
N ALA A 162 -38.03 9.30 33.29
CA ALA A 162 -39.28 9.96 32.92
C ALA A 162 -39.83 9.38 31.60
N LYS A 163 -41.14 9.10 31.59
CA LYS A 163 -41.85 8.61 30.38
C LYS A 163 -41.94 9.63 29.26
N VAL A 164 -41.69 10.91 29.55
CA VAL A 164 -41.80 12.03 28.60
C VAL A 164 -40.69 13.04 28.88
N THR A 165 -40.14 13.62 27.82
CA THR A 165 -39.23 14.77 27.87
C THR A 165 -40.03 16.06 28.02
N ARG A 166 -39.56 16.97 28.87
CA ARG A 166 -40.20 18.26 29.15
C ARG A 166 -39.35 19.43 28.65
N VAL A 167 -39.99 20.58 28.47
CA VAL A 167 -39.28 21.83 28.15
C VAL A 167 -38.26 22.12 29.26
N GLY A 168 -37.01 22.34 28.86
CA GLY A 168 -35.90 22.59 29.78
C GLY A 168 -35.10 21.36 30.19
N ASP A 169 -35.53 20.15 29.82
CA ASP A 169 -34.73 18.94 30.02
C ASP A 169 -33.48 18.97 29.13
N VAL A 170 -32.35 18.54 29.68
CA VAL A 170 -31.10 18.34 28.93
C VAL A 170 -31.10 16.92 28.38
N LEU A 171 -30.96 16.82 27.06
CA LEU A 171 -30.77 15.55 26.36
C LEU A 171 -29.30 15.37 26.05
N ARG A 172 -28.76 14.18 26.34
CA ARG A 172 -27.44 13.78 25.88
C ARG A 172 -27.59 12.93 24.63
N TYR A 173 -26.99 13.37 23.54
CA TYR A 173 -26.90 12.59 22.31
C TYR A 173 -25.55 11.89 22.24
N THR A 174 -25.57 10.66 21.74
CA THR A 174 -24.35 9.88 21.47
C THR A 174 -24.41 9.35 20.05
N ILE A 175 -23.42 9.69 19.23
CA ILE A 175 -23.26 9.20 17.86
C ILE A 175 -21.98 8.36 17.82
N GLU A 176 -22.13 7.07 17.56
CA GLU A 176 -21.00 6.16 17.35
C GLU A 176 -20.79 5.96 15.84
N LEU A 177 -19.59 6.29 15.34
CA LEU A 177 -19.12 5.99 14.01
C LEU A 177 -18.05 4.89 14.08
N ARG A 178 -18.22 3.81 13.33
CA ARG A 178 -17.33 2.64 13.35
C ARG A 178 -16.95 2.19 11.96
N ASN A 179 -15.70 1.76 11.79
CA ASN A 179 -15.27 0.94 10.66
C ASN A 179 -15.26 -0.53 11.10
N GLU A 180 -16.24 -1.32 10.65
CA GLU A 180 -16.36 -2.75 10.92
C GLU A 180 -15.55 -3.62 9.94
N GLY A 181 -14.83 -2.98 9.00
CA GLY A 181 -14.03 -3.64 7.98
C GLY A 181 -12.78 -4.34 8.54
N ALA A 182 -12.07 -5.04 7.66
CA ALA A 182 -10.81 -5.70 7.99
C ALA A 182 -9.76 -4.70 8.51
N ALA A 183 -8.82 -5.14 9.34
CA ALA A 183 -7.84 -4.26 10.00
C ALA A 183 -7.01 -3.38 9.04
N ASN A 184 -6.83 -3.83 7.79
CA ASN A 184 -6.13 -3.10 6.72
C ASN A 184 -7.04 -2.14 5.93
N SER A 185 -8.31 -2.00 6.30
CA SER A 185 -9.23 -1.00 5.74
C SER A 185 -9.14 0.32 6.49
N CYS A 186 -9.48 1.42 5.82
CA CYS A 186 -9.45 2.73 6.46
C CYS A 186 -10.53 3.68 5.91
N LEU A 187 -11.35 4.24 6.80
CA LEU A 187 -12.15 5.42 6.52
C LEU A 187 -11.31 6.66 6.79
N GLN A 188 -10.81 7.28 5.74
CA GLN A 188 -9.90 8.42 5.83
C GLN A 188 -10.66 9.73 6.08
N GLY A 189 -10.14 10.57 6.97
CA GLY A 189 -10.65 11.92 7.21
C GLY A 189 -12.14 11.99 7.57
N ALA A 190 -12.61 11.05 8.39
CA ALA A 190 -14.01 10.93 8.74
C ALA A 190 -14.54 12.18 9.46
N VAL A 191 -15.77 12.59 9.14
CA VAL A 191 -16.51 13.67 9.80
C VAL A 191 -17.87 13.15 10.21
N VAL A 192 -18.23 13.33 11.49
CA VAL A 192 -19.58 13.07 12.00
C VAL A 192 -20.39 14.35 11.86
N SER A 193 -21.50 14.30 11.13
CA SER A 193 -22.39 15.44 10.89
C SER A 193 -23.82 15.12 11.32
N ASP A 194 -24.43 16.03 12.06
CA ASP A 194 -25.77 15.88 12.63
C ASP A 194 -26.58 17.18 12.55
N PRO A 195 -27.55 17.26 11.62
CA PRO A 195 -28.52 18.36 11.57
C PRO A 195 -29.50 18.27 12.75
N LEU A 196 -29.60 19.34 13.54
CA LEU A 196 -30.42 19.41 14.74
C LEU A 196 -31.78 20.08 14.44
N PRO A 197 -32.89 19.47 14.90
CA PRO A 197 -34.23 20.03 14.71
C PRO A 197 -34.38 21.36 15.45
N ALA A 198 -35.25 22.25 14.97
CA ALA A 198 -35.58 23.50 15.64
C ALA A 198 -35.98 23.26 17.11
N GLY A 199 -35.42 24.08 18.01
CA GLY A 199 -35.66 23.97 19.46
C GLY A 199 -34.66 23.10 20.22
N LEU A 200 -33.72 22.44 19.54
CA LEU A 200 -32.59 21.76 20.16
C LEU A 200 -31.31 22.57 19.93
N GLU A 201 -30.62 22.97 21.00
CA GLU A 201 -29.32 23.64 20.92
C GLU A 201 -28.31 22.84 21.75
N PRO A 202 -27.08 22.62 21.26
CA PRO A 202 -26.02 22.03 22.09
C PRO A 202 -25.79 22.87 23.35
N VAL A 203 -25.55 22.20 24.46
CA VAL A 203 -25.19 22.88 25.70
C VAL A 203 -23.76 23.40 25.57
N ALA A 204 -23.53 24.65 25.96
CA ALA A 204 -22.20 25.26 25.82
C ALA A 204 -21.12 24.42 26.52
N ASN A 205 -20.02 24.16 25.81
CA ASN A 205 -18.90 23.32 26.23
C ASN A 205 -19.28 21.86 26.56
N SER A 206 -20.39 21.32 26.04
CA SER A 206 -20.80 19.91 26.25
C SER A 206 -20.23 18.94 25.21
N ILE A 207 -19.80 19.43 24.05
CA ILE A 207 -19.43 18.59 22.92
C ILE A 207 -18.10 17.86 23.21
N ARG A 208 -18.09 16.54 23.06
CA ARG A 208 -16.92 15.66 23.28
C ARG A 208 -16.78 14.66 22.13
N MET A 209 -15.54 14.40 21.71
CA MET A 209 -15.19 13.33 20.80
C MET A 209 -14.29 12.32 21.52
N THR A 210 -14.71 11.06 21.60
CA THR A 210 -13.84 9.94 22.00
C THR A 210 -13.22 9.33 20.75
N LEU A 211 -11.89 9.34 20.70
CA LEU A 211 -11.08 8.79 19.60
C LEU A 211 -10.88 7.27 19.74
N PRO A 212 -10.38 6.56 18.70
CA PRO A 212 -10.16 5.11 18.74
C PRO A 212 -9.28 4.60 19.88
N ASP A 213 -8.32 5.41 20.33
CA ASP A 213 -7.42 5.09 21.45
C ASP A 213 -8.08 5.27 22.83
N GLY A 214 -9.35 5.69 22.86
CA GLY A 214 -10.10 6.00 24.08
C GLY A 214 -9.89 7.41 24.61
N THR A 215 -9.04 8.22 23.97
CA THR A 215 -8.82 9.61 24.35
C THR A 215 -10.09 10.43 24.12
N GLU A 216 -10.57 11.11 25.16
CA GLU A 216 -11.67 12.06 25.05
C GLU A 216 -11.13 13.47 24.82
N VAL A 217 -11.66 14.13 23.79
CA VAL A 217 -11.28 15.48 23.37
C VAL A 217 -12.48 16.40 23.49
N ALA A 218 -12.30 17.54 24.16
CA ALA A 218 -13.30 18.62 24.14
C ALA A 218 -13.36 19.25 22.75
N VAL A 219 -14.57 19.42 22.24
CA VAL A 219 -14.83 20.04 20.94
C VAL A 219 -15.34 21.45 21.18
N ASP A 220 -14.82 22.43 20.43
CA ASP A 220 -15.27 23.81 20.52
C ASP A 220 -16.73 23.95 20.05
N ASP A 221 -17.50 24.80 20.72
CA ASP A 221 -18.91 25.06 20.36
C ASP A 221 -19.07 25.59 18.93
N SER A 222 -18.00 26.12 18.31
CA SER A 222 -17.97 26.51 16.91
C SER A 222 -18.19 25.35 15.92
N ALA A 223 -18.10 24.10 16.38
CA ALA A 223 -18.43 22.93 15.58
C ALA A 223 -19.93 22.86 15.21
N TYR A 224 -20.79 23.60 15.93
CA TYR A 224 -22.20 23.74 15.61
C TYR A 224 -22.46 25.06 14.89
N ASP A 225 -22.90 24.95 13.64
CA ASP A 225 -23.36 26.11 12.87
C ASP A 225 -24.84 26.38 13.15
N ARG A 226 -25.14 27.59 13.69
CA ARG A 226 -26.50 27.99 14.04
C ARG A 226 -27.38 28.31 12.82
N GLU A 227 -26.78 28.72 11.70
CA GLU A 227 -27.54 29.08 10.50
C GLU A 227 -28.11 27.81 9.85
N SER A 228 -27.25 26.82 9.59
CA SER A 228 -27.66 25.51 9.05
C SER A 228 -28.18 24.54 10.13
N ARG A 229 -28.02 24.88 11.42
CA ARG A 229 -28.31 24.01 12.57
C ARG A 229 -27.61 22.66 12.50
N THR A 230 -26.36 22.63 12.05
CA THR A 230 -25.61 21.38 11.87
C THR A 230 -24.39 21.34 12.78
N LEU A 231 -24.28 20.27 13.57
CA LEU A 231 -23.06 19.93 14.29
C LEU A 231 -22.18 19.07 13.40
N ALA A 232 -20.93 19.46 13.17
CA ALA A 232 -19.97 18.68 12.40
C ALA A 232 -18.62 18.59 13.11
N VAL A 233 -18.13 17.38 13.35
CA VAL A 233 -16.89 17.13 14.10
C VAL A 233 -16.02 16.11 13.36
N THR A 234 -14.75 16.43 13.16
CA THR A 234 -13.78 15.48 12.59
C THR A 234 -13.48 14.35 13.57
N ALA A 235 -13.57 13.12 13.09
CA ALA A 235 -13.13 11.91 13.79
C ALA A 235 -11.73 11.45 13.31
N GLY A 236 -11.21 12.05 12.23
CA GLY A 236 -9.94 11.64 11.63
C GLY A 236 -10.04 10.29 10.93
N ASP A 237 -8.92 9.58 10.81
CA ASP A 237 -8.91 8.26 10.17
C ASP A 237 -9.43 7.18 11.13
N LEU A 238 -10.28 6.29 10.62
CA LEU A 238 -10.77 5.10 11.33
C LEU A 238 -10.36 3.83 10.58
N TRP A 239 -9.37 3.14 11.11
CA TRP A 239 -8.91 1.83 10.63
C TRP A 239 -9.89 0.72 11.01
N GLY A 240 -9.78 -0.42 10.34
CA GLY A 240 -10.68 -1.55 10.58
C GLY A 240 -10.76 -1.97 12.05
N GLY A 241 -11.97 -2.10 12.56
CA GLY A 241 -12.28 -2.42 13.94
C GLY A 241 -12.42 -1.19 14.85
N GLU A 242 -11.93 -0.02 14.44
CA GLU A 242 -11.93 1.20 15.24
C GLU A 242 -13.26 1.95 15.20
N LYS A 243 -13.46 2.79 16.22
CA LYS A 243 -14.63 3.67 16.33
C LYS A 243 -14.26 5.02 16.92
N ALA A 244 -15.07 6.01 16.59
CA ALA A 244 -15.13 7.30 17.27
C ALA A 244 -16.55 7.54 17.80
N VAL A 245 -16.64 8.25 18.93
CA VAL A 245 -17.92 8.54 19.58
C VAL A 245 -18.03 10.05 19.82
N LEU A 246 -19.01 10.69 19.18
CA LEU A 246 -19.38 12.08 19.43
C LEU A 246 -20.51 12.10 20.46
N SER A 247 -20.36 12.91 21.51
CA SER A 247 -21.44 13.22 22.45
C SER A 247 -21.61 14.73 22.65
N PHE A 248 -22.84 15.18 22.86
CA PHE A 248 -23.18 16.59 23.10
C PHE A 248 -24.48 16.75 23.89
#